data_AF-A0A8H3XHR2-F1
#
_entry.id   AF-A0A8H3XHR2-F1
#
_cell.length_a   1.000
_cell.length_b   1.000
_cell.length_c   1.000
_cell.angle_alpha   90.00
_cell.angle_beta   90.00
_cell.angle_gamma   90.00
#
_symmetry.space_group_name_H-M   'P 1'
#
loop_
_entity.id
_entity.type
_entity.pdbx_description
1 polymer ?
#
loop_
_entity_poly.entity_id
_entity_poly.type
_entity_poly.pdbx_seq_one_letter_code
_entity_poly.pdbx_strand_id
1 'polypeptide(L)'
;MIKLPIECLLIIFNNFQNDSKSLYSCLLVNRYWCRIVVPILWRNIGEKLGNRKLINTCLLSLNAEEQVLLIPFKIFLSNYSKPLFEYTSYTTSVCRYLNGGIISWLNENDYTEVKHRWECNTDTLVNAVKYSLISMFLRTNERFSYLEVFGFIDNNNKLIKNLCGNNTINSLYLYENWIDSEGIAEILCNNTTLTSLKLNGNNNGNNIGIKGAKALAKALHTNTTLTSLNLSRDNIGSEGGKALANALYLSVNDIGIEGGKMLVKALCKNTTLISLNLSCNGISFDERKELTKTLHKKNPLIC
;
A
#
# COMPACT_ATOMS: atom_id res chain seq x y z
N MET A 1 34.32 10.36 -31.27
CA MET A 1 34.01 9.20 -30.40
C MET A 1 32.50 9.03 -30.39
N ILE A 2 31.98 7.95 -30.99
CA ILE A 2 30.52 7.70 -31.04
C ILE A 2 30.06 7.34 -29.63
N LYS A 3 29.23 8.18 -29.01
CA LYS A 3 28.57 7.86 -27.75
C LYS A 3 27.32 7.03 -28.08
N LEU A 4 27.17 5.89 -27.40
CA LEU A 4 25.94 5.10 -27.47
C LEU A 4 24.72 5.99 -27.11
N PRO A 5 23.63 5.94 -27.89
CA PRO A 5 22.38 6.62 -27.54
C PRO A 5 21.87 6.21 -26.16
N ILE A 6 21.13 7.10 -25.50
CA ILE A 6 20.62 6.87 -24.14
C ILE A 6 19.68 5.67 -24.10
N GLU A 7 18.90 5.45 -25.17
CA GLU A 7 17.97 4.35 -25.33
C GLU A 7 18.70 3.00 -25.31
N CYS A 8 19.84 2.92 -26.00
CA CYS A 8 20.69 1.73 -26.00
C CYS A 8 21.25 1.45 -24.60
N LEU A 9 21.75 2.48 -23.91
CA LEU A 9 22.28 2.34 -22.55
C LEU A 9 21.18 1.95 -21.55
N LEU A 10 19.97 2.49 -21.70
CA LEU A 10 18.81 2.10 -20.91
C LEU A 10 18.50 0.62 -21.10
N ILE A 11 18.48 0.11 -22.33
CA ILE A 11 18.25 -1.31 -22.61
C ILE A 11 19.36 -2.15 -21.94
N ILE A 12 20.62 -1.79 -22.12
CA ILE A 12 21.76 -2.52 -21.54
C ILE A 12 21.65 -2.54 -20.01
N PHE A 13 21.47 -1.39 -19.36
CA PHE A 13 21.45 -1.32 -17.90
C PHE A 13 20.18 -1.92 -17.28
N ASN A 14 19.03 -1.89 -17.96
CA ASN A 14 17.84 -2.59 -17.47
C ASN A 14 18.03 -4.12 -17.47
N ASN A 15 18.88 -4.69 -18.33
CA ASN A 15 19.22 -6.12 -18.24
C ASN A 15 19.98 -6.46 -16.93
N PHE A 16 20.65 -5.49 -16.32
CA PHE A 16 21.31 -5.63 -15.02
C PHE A 16 20.44 -5.22 -13.84
N GLN A 17 19.13 -4.99 -14.00
CA GLN A 17 18.26 -4.48 -12.91
C GLN A 17 18.27 -5.35 -11.64
N ASN A 18 18.55 -6.65 -11.77
CA ASN A 18 18.67 -7.60 -10.65
C ASN A 18 20.12 -7.80 -10.17
N ASP A 19 21.12 -7.27 -10.88
CA ASP A 19 22.52 -7.30 -10.51
C ASP A 19 22.98 -5.92 -10.04
N SER A 20 22.64 -5.62 -8.78
CA SER A 20 23.01 -4.33 -8.18
C SER A 20 24.52 -4.10 -8.11
N LYS A 21 25.35 -5.16 -8.05
CA LYS A 21 26.81 -5.02 -7.98
C LYS A 21 27.36 -4.47 -9.29
N SER A 22 26.90 -5.02 -10.42
CA SER A 22 27.28 -4.51 -11.74
C SER A 22 26.78 -3.08 -11.94
N LEU A 23 25.54 -2.76 -11.55
CA LEU A 23 25.01 -1.40 -11.61
C LEU A 23 25.81 -0.42 -10.75
N TYR A 24 26.25 -0.80 -9.54
CA TYR A 24 27.13 0.05 -8.73
C TYR A 24 28.47 0.33 -9.41
N SER A 25 29.08 -0.67 -10.07
CA SER A 25 30.27 -0.45 -10.90
C SER A 25 30.00 0.54 -12.04
N CYS A 26 28.82 0.47 -12.68
CA CYS A 26 28.42 1.39 -13.73
C CYS A 26 28.28 2.85 -13.24
N LEU A 27 27.90 3.08 -11.97
CA LEU A 27 27.83 4.44 -11.40
C LEU A 27 29.19 5.15 -11.39
N LEU A 28 30.27 4.39 -11.24
CA LEU A 28 31.63 4.92 -11.09
C LEU A 28 32.26 5.33 -12.43
N VAL A 29 31.64 4.98 -13.56
CA VAL A 29 32.22 5.18 -14.89
C VAL A 29 32.24 6.66 -15.27
N ASN A 30 31.10 7.35 -15.20
CA ASN A 30 31.01 8.81 -15.41
C ASN A 30 29.62 9.34 -15.00
N ARG A 31 29.48 10.68 -14.97
CA ARG A 31 28.21 11.37 -14.65
C ARG A 31 27.06 10.95 -15.56
N TYR A 32 27.32 10.64 -16.83
CA TYR A 32 26.29 10.27 -17.79
C TYR A 32 25.69 8.90 -17.47
N TRP A 33 26.53 7.89 -17.17
CA TRP A 33 26.10 6.56 -16.72
C TRP A 33 25.38 6.62 -15.39
N CYS A 34 25.90 7.42 -14.46
CA CYS A 34 25.27 7.64 -13.16
C CYS A 34 23.81 8.12 -13.29
N ARG A 35 23.53 9.08 -14.19
CA ARG A 35 22.16 9.58 -14.44
C ARG A 35 21.19 8.52 -14.96
N ILE A 36 21.68 7.49 -15.66
CA ILE A 36 20.86 6.41 -16.22
C ILE A 36 20.66 5.28 -15.20
N VAL A 37 21.73 4.94 -14.47
CA VAL A 37 21.75 3.80 -13.55
C VAL A 37 21.08 4.11 -12.21
N VAL A 38 21.18 5.34 -11.71
CA VAL A 38 20.55 5.74 -10.43
C VAL A 38 19.04 5.42 -10.42
N PRO A 39 18.24 5.82 -11.43
CA PRO A 39 16.82 5.45 -11.49
C PRO A 39 16.56 3.94 -11.53
N ILE A 40 17.44 3.16 -12.15
CA ILE A 40 17.30 1.70 -12.25
C ILE A 40 17.57 1.06 -10.87
N LEU A 41 18.64 1.48 -10.20
CA LEU A 41 18.96 1.02 -8.84
C LEU A 41 17.87 1.37 -7.83
N TRP A 42 17.28 2.57 -7.96
CA TRP A 42 16.28 3.06 -7.03
C TRP A 42 14.85 2.57 -7.31
N ARG A 43 14.62 1.93 -8.47
CA ARG A 43 13.30 1.37 -8.82
C ARG A 43 12.76 0.40 -7.78
N ASN A 44 13.60 -0.55 -7.35
CA ASN A 44 13.21 -1.67 -6.50
C ASN A 44 13.77 -1.56 -5.08
N ILE A 45 13.93 -0.34 -4.54
CA ILE A 45 14.47 -0.18 -3.19
C ILE A 45 13.49 -0.60 -2.09
N GLY A 46 12.20 -0.77 -2.39
CA GLY A 46 11.17 -1.17 -1.42
C GLY A 46 11.55 -2.38 -0.55
N GLU A 47 12.15 -3.40 -1.16
CA GLU A 47 12.64 -4.60 -0.46
C GLU A 47 13.92 -4.36 0.34
N LYS A 48 14.68 -3.32 -0.03
CA LYS A 48 15.95 -2.92 0.58
C LYS A 48 15.76 -1.86 1.67
N LEU A 49 14.55 -1.34 1.87
CA LEU A 49 14.24 -0.32 2.87
C LEU A 49 14.51 -0.76 4.32
N GLY A 50 14.80 -2.03 4.57
CA GLY A 50 15.39 -2.48 5.84
C GLY A 50 16.79 -1.91 6.11
N ASN A 51 17.43 -1.29 5.13
CA ASN A 51 18.75 -0.68 5.27
C ASN A 51 18.67 0.77 5.79
N ARG A 52 19.19 0.99 7.00
CA ARG A 52 19.24 2.30 7.66
C ARG A 52 19.89 3.43 6.85
N LYS A 53 20.87 3.14 5.98
CA LYS A 53 21.48 4.16 5.10
C LYS A 53 20.50 4.67 4.05
N LEU A 54 19.63 3.78 3.53
CA LEU A 54 18.58 4.19 2.59
C LEU A 54 17.50 5.01 3.32
N ILE A 55 17.14 4.63 4.55
CA ILE A 55 16.24 5.42 5.40
C ILE A 55 16.81 6.82 5.60
N ASN A 56 18.09 6.94 5.94
CA ASN A 56 18.76 8.23 6.06
C ASN A 56 18.62 9.08 4.79
N THR A 57 18.94 8.50 3.62
CA THR A 57 18.78 9.22 2.33
C THR A 57 17.34 9.67 2.08
N CYS A 58 16.35 8.85 2.43
CA CYS A 58 14.94 9.20 2.29
C CYS A 58 14.53 10.33 3.25
N LEU A 59 15.01 10.30 4.49
CA LEU A 59 14.79 11.36 5.47
C LEU A 59 15.33 12.71 5.00
N LEU A 60 16.50 12.72 4.35
CA LEU A 60 17.07 13.95 3.78
C LEU A 60 16.27 14.51 2.59
N SER A 61 15.30 13.75 2.08
CA SER A 61 14.40 14.15 0.99
C SER A 61 13.06 14.71 1.49
N LEU A 62 12.84 14.74 2.81
CA LEU A 62 11.62 15.31 3.40
C LEU A 62 11.54 16.82 3.17
N ASN A 63 10.33 17.31 2.87
CA ASN A 63 10.05 18.73 2.82
C ASN A 63 9.77 19.30 4.23
N ALA A 64 9.52 20.62 4.33
CA ALA A 64 9.24 21.25 5.62
C ALA A 64 8.02 20.65 6.33
N GLU A 65 6.92 20.37 5.62
CA GLU A 65 5.70 19.80 6.23
C GLU A 65 5.91 18.40 6.82
N GLU A 66 6.70 17.57 6.15
CA GLU A 66 7.01 16.22 6.61
C GLU A 66 8.01 16.26 7.77
N GLN A 67 8.95 17.20 7.76
CA GLN A 67 9.91 17.37 8.86
C GLN A 67 9.26 17.88 10.15
N VAL A 68 8.18 18.68 10.06
CA VAL A 68 7.47 19.22 11.24
C VAL A 68 7.03 18.12 12.20
N LEU A 69 6.66 16.94 11.68
CA LEU A 69 6.23 15.80 12.49
C LEU A 69 7.34 15.18 13.33
N LEU A 70 8.60 15.45 12.99
CA LEU A 70 9.79 14.93 13.65
C LEU A 70 10.31 15.85 14.76
N ILE A 71 9.89 17.13 14.75
CA ILE A 71 10.32 18.15 15.72
C ILE A 71 9.95 17.79 17.17
N PRO A 72 8.73 17.31 17.50
CA PRO A 72 8.37 16.94 18.88
C PRO A 72 9.30 15.89 19.48
N PHE A 73 9.91 15.07 18.62
CA PHE A 73 10.83 14.01 18.99
C PHE A 73 12.30 14.42 18.94
N LYS A 74 12.59 15.71 18.72
CA LYS A 74 13.94 16.28 18.63
C LYS A 74 14.80 15.66 17.51
N ILE A 75 14.18 15.14 16.46
CA ILE A 75 14.88 14.71 15.25
C ILE A 75 15.09 15.93 14.35
N PHE A 76 16.34 16.36 14.20
CA PHE A 76 16.70 17.49 13.33
C PHE A 76 17.60 17.01 12.18
N LEU A 77 17.10 17.13 10.94
CA LEU A 77 17.77 16.66 9.73
C LEU A 77 18.68 17.73 9.08
N SER A 78 18.78 18.92 9.69
CA SER A 78 19.37 20.14 9.14
C SER A 78 20.89 20.11 8.90
N ASN A 79 21.59 19.10 9.38
CA ASN A 79 23.06 19.03 9.29
C ASN A 79 23.59 18.28 8.06
N TYR A 80 22.70 17.83 7.17
CA TYR A 80 23.08 17.02 6.01
C TYR A 80 22.70 17.72 4.70
N SER A 81 23.58 17.63 3.71
CA SER A 81 23.30 18.12 2.37
C SER A 81 22.19 17.29 1.72
N LYS A 82 21.30 17.97 0.98
CA LYS A 82 20.27 17.29 0.19
C LYS A 82 20.92 16.27 -0.75
N PRO A 83 20.27 15.12 -0.98
CA PRO A 83 20.77 14.12 -1.92
C PRO A 83 20.95 14.72 -3.33
N LEU A 84 21.96 14.24 -4.05
CA LEU A 84 22.31 14.75 -5.38
C LEU A 84 21.23 14.50 -6.45
N PHE A 85 20.40 13.48 -6.22
CA PHE A 85 19.30 13.11 -7.10
C PHE A 85 18.00 13.09 -6.29
N GLU A 86 16.88 13.27 -6.98
CA GLU A 86 15.54 12.98 -6.45
C GLU A 86 15.33 11.47 -6.37
N TYR A 87 16.15 10.79 -5.56
CA TYR A 87 16.20 9.34 -5.49
C TYR A 87 14.85 8.70 -5.20
N THR A 88 14.08 9.35 -4.32
CA THR A 88 12.81 8.81 -3.83
C THR A 88 11.76 8.77 -4.93
N SER A 89 11.82 9.63 -5.96
CA SER A 89 10.88 9.69 -7.09
C SER A 89 11.03 8.53 -8.08
N TYR A 90 12.13 7.76 -7.99
CA TYR A 90 12.36 6.60 -8.85
C TYR A 90 11.76 5.31 -8.29
N THR A 91 11.28 5.33 -7.05
CA THR A 91 10.83 4.14 -6.33
C THR A 91 9.47 3.68 -6.84
N THR A 92 9.30 2.40 -7.13
CA THR A 92 7.99 1.86 -7.57
C THR A 92 7.21 1.18 -6.45
N SER A 93 7.88 0.82 -5.35
CA SER A 93 7.26 0.11 -4.24
C SER A 93 7.87 0.42 -2.88
N VAL A 94 7.02 0.40 -1.84
CA VAL A 94 7.39 0.42 -0.43
C VAL A 94 6.73 -0.79 0.22
N CYS A 95 7.54 -1.63 0.86
CA CYS A 95 7.11 -2.91 1.42
C CYS A 95 7.26 -2.91 2.96
N ARG A 96 6.79 -3.99 3.61
CA ARG A 96 6.91 -4.23 5.06
C ARG A 96 8.29 -4.00 5.70
N TYR A 97 9.38 -4.00 4.93
CA TYR A 97 10.74 -3.78 5.44
C TYR A 97 11.01 -2.35 5.92
N LEU A 98 10.19 -1.37 5.53
CA LEU A 98 10.33 0.03 5.94
C LEU A 98 10.41 0.17 7.47
N ASN A 99 9.51 -0.48 8.21
CA ASN A 99 9.48 -0.39 9.68
C ASN A 99 10.79 -0.89 10.30
N GLY A 100 11.31 -2.02 9.84
CA GLY A 100 12.58 -2.56 10.33
C GLY A 100 13.76 -1.63 10.04
N GLY A 101 13.76 -0.99 8.87
CA GLY A 101 14.77 0.01 8.52
C GLY A 101 14.71 1.26 9.40
N ILE A 102 13.51 1.76 9.68
CA ILE A 102 13.29 2.91 10.57
C ILE A 102 13.81 2.60 11.97
N ILE A 103 13.44 1.44 12.53
CA ILE A 103 13.90 0.99 13.85
C ILE A 103 15.43 0.87 13.86
N SER A 104 16.02 0.29 12.81
CA SER A 104 17.48 0.17 12.69
C SER A 104 18.18 1.54 12.63
N TRP A 105 17.60 2.51 11.92
CA TRP A 105 18.11 3.88 11.85
C TRP A 105 17.98 4.61 13.19
N LEU A 106 16.84 4.51 13.86
CA LEU A 106 16.61 5.13 15.17
C LEU A 106 17.60 4.62 16.22
N ASN A 107 17.81 3.31 16.27
CA ASN A 107 18.74 2.67 17.20
C ASN A 107 20.21 3.09 16.98
N GLU A 108 20.64 3.31 15.73
CA GLU A 108 22.01 3.76 15.42
C GLU A 108 22.24 5.22 15.83
N ASN A 109 21.19 6.04 15.83
CA ASN A 109 21.26 7.46 16.19
C ASN A 109 20.89 7.72 17.66
N ASP A 110 20.93 6.68 18.50
CA ASP A 110 20.69 6.73 19.94
C ASP A 110 19.33 7.32 20.38
N TYR A 111 18.31 7.23 19.52
CA TYR A 111 16.93 7.46 19.93
C TYR A 111 16.44 6.23 20.72
N THR A 112 16.90 6.12 21.97
CA THR A 112 17.05 4.86 22.75
C THR A 112 15.82 4.36 23.52
N GLU A 113 14.66 5.02 23.43
CA GLU A 113 13.42 4.46 24.03
C GLU A 113 12.89 3.20 23.29
N VAL A 114 13.42 2.89 22.10
CA VAL A 114 12.99 1.75 21.25
C VAL A 114 13.60 0.39 21.70
N LYS A 115 14.39 0.35 22.79
CA LYS A 115 15.23 -0.82 23.11
C LYS A 115 14.50 -2.07 23.62
N HIS A 116 13.21 -2.01 23.95
CA HIS A 116 12.49 -3.20 24.44
C HIS A 116 11.07 -3.29 23.89
N ARG A 117 10.93 -3.92 22.72
CA ARG A 117 10.00 -5.03 22.45
C ARG A 117 9.80 -5.20 20.96
N TRP A 118 9.75 -6.45 20.54
CA TRP A 118 9.18 -6.86 19.25
C TRP A 118 7.63 -6.80 19.30
N GLU A 119 7.08 -5.99 20.21
CA GLU A 119 5.64 -5.76 20.36
C GLU A 119 5.28 -4.49 19.60
N CYS A 120 4.44 -4.72 18.61
CA CYS A 120 3.77 -3.77 17.75
C CYS A 120 3.12 -2.57 18.49
N ASN A 121 3.05 -1.46 17.76
CA ASN A 121 1.86 -0.59 17.60
C ASN A 121 1.65 0.70 18.42
N THR A 122 2.55 1.15 19.30
CA THR A 122 2.33 2.46 20.00
C THR A 122 3.54 3.38 20.07
N ASP A 123 4.65 3.05 19.41
CA ASP A 123 5.81 3.93 19.39
C ASP A 123 5.57 5.15 18.48
N THR A 124 5.07 6.21 19.09
CA THR A 124 4.77 7.50 18.45
C THR A 124 5.93 8.04 17.62
N LEU A 125 7.18 7.73 18.01
CA LEU A 125 8.39 8.11 17.27
C LEU A 125 8.51 7.37 15.93
N VAL A 126 8.43 6.05 15.96
CA VAL A 126 8.49 5.20 14.75
C VAL A 126 7.36 5.59 13.80
N ASN A 127 6.17 5.85 14.33
CA ASN A 127 5.01 6.26 13.54
C ASN A 127 5.19 7.62 12.88
N ALA A 128 5.76 8.60 13.58
CA ALA A 128 6.06 9.91 13.02
C ALA A 128 7.05 9.82 11.86
N VAL A 129 8.13 9.04 12.02
CA VAL A 129 9.09 8.80 10.93
C VAL A 129 8.44 8.07 9.76
N LYS A 130 7.68 7.00 10.05
CA LYS A 130 6.98 6.18 9.06
C LYS A 130 6.00 7.02 8.23
N TYR A 131 5.14 7.78 8.88
CA TYR A 131 4.19 8.67 8.21
C TYR A 131 4.90 9.72 7.35
N SER A 132 5.97 10.32 7.85
CA SER A 132 6.74 11.35 7.12
C SER A 132 7.33 10.78 5.83
N LEU A 133 7.92 9.58 5.91
CA LEU A 133 8.47 8.88 4.75
C LEU A 133 7.38 8.46 3.76
N ILE A 134 6.26 7.89 4.23
CA ILE A 134 5.14 7.51 3.35
C ILE A 134 4.56 8.73 2.65
N SER A 135 4.35 9.84 3.37
CA SER A 135 3.88 11.10 2.79
C SER A 135 4.84 11.62 1.71
N MET A 136 6.13 11.55 1.98
CA MET A 136 7.16 11.91 1.01
C MET A 136 7.10 11.02 -0.23
N PHE A 137 7.00 9.68 -0.08
CA PHE A 137 6.89 8.78 -1.22
C PHE A 137 5.62 9.02 -2.04
N LEU A 138 4.48 9.29 -1.39
CA LEU A 138 3.22 9.63 -2.06
C LEU A 138 3.30 10.94 -2.84
N ARG A 139 4.09 11.90 -2.35
CA ARG A 139 4.27 13.22 -2.97
C ARG A 139 5.27 13.22 -4.12
N THR A 140 6.40 12.52 -3.98
CA THR A 140 7.52 12.63 -4.94
C THR A 140 7.45 11.65 -6.09
N ASN A 141 6.68 10.57 -5.97
CA ASN A 141 6.71 9.52 -6.98
C ASN A 141 5.60 9.65 -8.02
N GLU A 142 6.02 9.60 -9.28
CA GLU A 142 5.13 9.52 -10.44
C GLU A 142 4.88 8.06 -10.89
N ARG A 143 5.64 7.09 -10.34
CA ARG A 143 5.61 5.67 -10.74
C ARG A 143 5.37 4.71 -9.57
N PHE A 144 4.90 5.24 -8.45
CA PHE A 144 4.75 4.47 -7.22
C PHE A 144 3.47 3.65 -7.26
N SER A 145 3.62 2.37 -7.60
CA SER A 145 2.52 1.45 -7.86
C SER A 145 2.09 0.64 -6.66
N TYR A 146 3.02 0.34 -5.73
CA TYR A 146 2.76 -0.56 -4.61
C TYR A 146 3.12 0.09 -3.27
N LEU A 147 2.15 0.16 -2.36
CA LEU A 147 2.37 0.63 -1.00
C LEU A 147 1.83 -0.39 -0.01
N GLU A 148 2.72 -0.91 0.82
CA GLU A 148 2.38 -1.70 2.00
C GLU A 148 2.74 -0.93 3.25
N VAL A 149 1.72 -0.70 4.07
CA VAL A 149 1.84 -0.01 5.35
C VAL A 149 1.45 -0.97 6.46
N PHE A 150 2.35 -1.13 7.43
CA PHE A 150 2.17 -2.04 8.55
C PHE A 150 2.10 -1.26 9.87
N GLY A 151 1.08 -1.58 10.66
CA GLY A 151 0.89 -1.10 12.03
C GLY A 151 0.40 0.35 12.12
N PHE A 152 0.03 0.75 13.32
CA PHE A 152 -0.66 2.02 13.60
C PHE A 152 0.02 3.26 12.98
N ILE A 153 -0.77 4.21 12.48
CA ILE A 153 -0.29 5.51 12.01
C ILE A 153 -1.05 6.63 12.74
N ASP A 154 -0.31 7.38 13.55
CA ASP A 154 -0.76 8.68 14.03
C ASP A 154 -0.94 9.61 12.80
N ASN A 155 -2.13 10.20 12.64
CA ASN A 155 -2.60 11.01 11.49
C ASN A 155 -3.22 10.27 10.29
N ASN A 156 -3.98 9.20 10.53
CA ASN A 156 -4.76 8.50 9.50
C ASN A 156 -5.56 9.43 8.56
N ASN A 157 -6.13 10.54 9.07
CA ASN A 157 -6.86 11.51 8.23
C ASN A 157 -6.00 12.16 7.14
N LYS A 158 -4.73 12.50 7.44
CA LYS A 158 -3.83 13.10 6.44
C LYS A 158 -3.32 12.03 5.46
N LEU A 159 -3.11 10.80 5.93
CA LEU A 159 -2.80 9.66 5.07
C LEU A 159 -3.95 9.36 4.09
N ILE A 160 -5.20 9.32 4.56
CA ILE A 160 -6.40 9.15 3.74
C ILE A 160 -6.43 10.21 2.63
N LYS A 161 -6.28 11.49 2.97
CA LYS A 161 -6.24 12.59 1.98
C LYS A 161 -5.15 12.40 0.93
N ASN A 162 -3.94 12.01 1.36
CA ASN A 162 -2.84 11.75 0.44
C ASN A 162 -3.14 10.57 -0.50
N LEU A 163 -3.77 9.51 0.00
CA LEU A 163 -4.18 8.34 -0.79
C LEU A 163 -5.35 8.64 -1.74
N CYS A 164 -6.31 9.48 -1.32
CA CYS A 164 -7.40 9.96 -2.17
C CYS A 164 -6.88 10.75 -3.38
N GLY A 165 -5.87 11.60 -3.18
CA GLY A 165 -5.27 12.41 -4.25
C GLY A 165 -4.19 11.68 -5.06
N ASN A 166 -3.76 10.49 -4.65
CA ASN A 166 -2.72 9.76 -5.36
C ASN A 166 -3.28 9.06 -6.60
N ASN A 167 -2.59 9.21 -7.73
CA ASN A 167 -2.98 8.67 -9.02
C ASN A 167 -1.92 7.70 -9.60
N THR A 168 -1.03 7.17 -8.75
CA THR A 168 0.06 6.27 -9.18
C THR A 168 -0.08 4.88 -8.59
N ILE A 169 -0.61 4.78 -7.36
CA ILE A 169 -0.75 3.53 -6.64
C ILE A 169 -1.86 2.71 -7.29
N ASN A 170 -1.53 1.46 -7.59
CA ASN A 170 -2.48 0.46 -8.07
C ASN A 170 -2.68 -0.67 -7.06
N SER A 171 -1.74 -0.92 -6.17
CA SER A 171 -1.83 -1.94 -5.13
C SER A 171 -1.51 -1.36 -3.76
N LEU A 172 -2.51 -1.37 -2.89
CA LEU A 172 -2.45 -0.82 -1.54
C LEU A 172 -2.71 -1.92 -0.52
N TYR A 173 -1.83 -2.04 0.46
CA TYR A 173 -1.99 -2.94 1.59
C TYR A 173 -1.90 -2.14 2.90
N LEU A 174 -3.02 -2.08 3.62
CA LEU A 174 -3.17 -1.33 4.86
C LEU A 174 -3.43 -2.27 6.06
N TYR A 175 -2.39 -2.99 6.49
CA TYR A 175 -2.46 -3.92 7.63
C TYR A 175 -2.35 -3.22 8.99
N GLU A 176 -3.30 -3.46 9.90
CA GLU A 176 -3.28 -2.94 11.28
C GLU A 176 -3.11 -1.41 11.39
N ASN A 177 -3.52 -0.65 10.36
CA ASN A 177 -3.34 0.81 10.35
C ASN A 177 -4.40 1.56 11.14
N TRP A 178 -5.43 0.87 11.68
CA TRP A 178 -6.59 1.47 12.35
C TRP A 178 -7.26 2.60 11.55
N ILE A 179 -7.15 2.53 10.22
CA ILE A 179 -7.96 3.37 9.34
C ILE A 179 -9.38 2.81 9.43
N ASP A 180 -10.31 3.64 9.89
CA ASP A 180 -11.70 3.23 9.98
C ASP A 180 -12.29 2.97 8.58
N SER A 181 -13.41 2.26 8.57
CA SER A 181 -14.08 1.89 7.32
C SER A 181 -14.57 3.08 6.50
N GLU A 182 -14.81 4.23 7.13
CA GLU A 182 -15.24 5.44 6.43
C GLU A 182 -14.06 6.03 5.65
N GLY A 183 -12.87 6.08 6.24
CA GLY A 183 -11.63 6.46 5.59
C GLY A 183 -11.27 5.54 4.42
N ILE A 184 -11.44 4.22 4.57
CA ILE A 184 -11.24 3.29 3.43
C ILE A 184 -12.26 3.54 2.32
N ALA A 185 -13.54 3.76 2.67
CA ALA A 185 -14.57 4.10 1.69
C ALA A 185 -14.26 5.42 0.98
N GLU A 186 -13.73 6.43 1.68
CA GLU A 186 -13.30 7.70 1.10
C GLU A 186 -12.17 7.50 0.08
N ILE A 187 -11.16 6.68 0.41
CA ILE A 187 -10.08 6.33 -0.53
C ILE A 187 -10.66 5.69 -1.79
N LEU A 188 -11.57 4.72 -1.64
CA LEU A 188 -12.18 4.03 -2.79
C LEU A 188 -13.09 4.94 -3.63
N CYS A 189 -13.78 5.90 -3.02
CA CYS A 189 -14.63 6.85 -3.75
C CYS A 189 -13.84 7.81 -4.63
N ASN A 190 -12.65 8.23 -4.18
CA ASN A 190 -11.87 9.28 -4.84
C ASN A 190 -10.73 8.74 -5.71
N ASN A 191 -10.14 7.60 -5.33
CA ASN A 191 -9.00 7.06 -6.05
C ASN A 191 -9.44 6.33 -7.34
N THR A 192 -8.89 6.75 -8.47
CA THR A 192 -9.21 6.22 -9.80
C THR A 192 -8.13 5.33 -10.39
N THR A 193 -7.09 4.97 -9.63
CA THR A 193 -5.98 4.13 -10.12
C THR A 193 -5.79 2.84 -9.34
N LEU A 194 -6.37 2.78 -8.14
CA LEU A 194 -6.28 1.62 -7.27
C LEU A 194 -7.05 0.44 -7.88
N THR A 195 -6.33 -0.65 -8.14
CA THR A 195 -6.88 -1.91 -8.68
C THR A 195 -6.89 -3.02 -7.64
N SER A 196 -6.01 -2.96 -6.63
CA SER A 196 -5.91 -3.97 -5.59
C SER A 196 -5.83 -3.33 -4.20
N LEU A 197 -6.77 -3.71 -3.32
CA LEU A 197 -6.80 -3.27 -1.92
C LEU A 197 -6.83 -4.48 -0.98
N LYS A 198 -5.86 -4.54 -0.07
CA LYS A 198 -5.83 -5.51 1.03
C LYS A 198 -5.89 -4.76 2.35
N LEU A 199 -6.81 -5.15 3.23
CA LEU A 199 -6.98 -4.53 4.55
C LEU A 199 -6.51 -5.45 5.68
N ASN A 200 -6.63 -6.75 5.49
CA ASN A 200 -6.34 -7.75 6.50
C ASN A 200 -4.99 -8.45 6.28
N GLY A 201 -4.45 -9.01 7.36
CA GLY A 201 -3.32 -9.93 7.27
C GLY A 201 -3.66 -11.28 7.89
N ASN A 202 -2.62 -12.07 8.16
CA ASN A 202 -2.80 -13.51 8.40
C ASN A 202 -3.48 -13.84 9.74
N ASN A 203 -3.39 -12.95 10.73
CA ASN A 203 -3.74 -13.28 12.12
C ASN A 203 -5.00 -12.55 12.62
N ASN A 204 -5.14 -11.24 12.39
CA ASN A 204 -6.31 -10.44 12.79
C ASN A 204 -6.77 -9.55 11.62
N GLY A 205 -8.08 -9.46 11.37
CA GLY A 205 -8.63 -8.48 10.42
C GLY A 205 -8.76 -7.08 11.05
N ASN A 206 -9.09 -6.09 10.24
CA ASN A 206 -9.26 -4.69 10.66
C ASN A 206 -10.61 -4.43 11.36
N ASN A 207 -11.43 -5.47 11.59
CA ASN A 207 -12.75 -5.38 12.21
C ASN A 207 -13.64 -4.30 11.57
N ILE A 208 -13.69 -4.28 10.23
CA ILE A 208 -14.54 -3.38 9.44
C ILE A 208 -16.00 -3.43 9.93
N GLY A 209 -16.47 -4.62 10.33
CA GLY A 209 -17.80 -4.82 10.87
C GLY A 209 -18.92 -4.56 9.86
N ILE A 210 -20.17 -4.66 10.33
CA ILE A 210 -21.35 -4.47 9.47
C ILE A 210 -21.44 -3.02 8.96
N LYS A 211 -21.18 -2.03 9.82
CA LYS A 211 -21.23 -0.61 9.44
C LYS A 211 -20.21 -0.29 8.36
N GLY A 212 -18.98 -0.78 8.52
CA GLY A 212 -17.94 -0.57 7.54
C GLY A 212 -18.19 -1.28 6.21
N ALA A 213 -18.74 -2.50 6.25
CA ALA A 213 -19.15 -3.19 5.03
C ALA A 213 -20.21 -2.40 4.24
N LYS A 214 -21.14 -1.73 4.91
CA LYS A 214 -22.12 -0.83 4.28
C LYS A 214 -21.48 0.42 3.68
N ALA A 215 -20.48 1.01 4.34
CA ALA A 215 -19.73 2.14 3.80
C ALA A 215 -18.92 1.75 2.54
N LEU A 216 -18.18 0.62 2.63
CA LEU A 216 -17.44 0.07 1.49
C LEU A 216 -18.36 -0.27 0.32
N ALA A 217 -19.53 -0.85 0.58
CA ALA A 217 -20.54 -1.12 -0.44
C ALA A 217 -20.89 0.16 -1.22
N LYS A 218 -21.15 1.27 -0.53
CA LYS A 218 -21.45 2.55 -1.19
C LYS A 218 -20.27 3.03 -2.08
N ALA A 219 -19.03 2.87 -1.62
CA ALA A 219 -17.85 3.26 -2.39
C ALA A 219 -17.60 2.37 -3.62
N LEU A 220 -17.78 1.06 -3.47
CA LEU A 220 -17.65 0.08 -4.56
C LEU A 220 -18.70 0.27 -5.66
N HIS A 221 -19.84 0.89 -5.34
CA HIS A 221 -20.86 1.22 -6.33
C HIS A 221 -20.36 2.26 -7.35
N THR A 222 -19.54 3.21 -6.89
CA THR A 222 -19.00 4.29 -7.74
C THR A 222 -17.60 4.00 -8.26
N ASN A 223 -16.84 3.14 -7.57
CA ASN A 223 -15.48 2.80 -7.98
C ASN A 223 -15.47 1.87 -9.20
N THR A 224 -14.81 2.30 -10.28
CA THR A 224 -14.73 1.55 -11.54
C THR A 224 -13.35 0.93 -11.79
N THR A 225 -12.42 1.01 -10.84
CA THR A 225 -11.01 0.65 -11.07
C THR A 225 -10.56 -0.54 -10.23
N LEU A 226 -11.16 -0.74 -9.05
CA LEU A 226 -10.80 -1.79 -8.12
C LEU A 226 -11.19 -3.16 -8.68
N THR A 227 -10.20 -4.01 -8.93
CA THR A 227 -10.35 -5.36 -9.47
C THR A 227 -10.14 -6.45 -8.42
N SER A 228 -9.49 -6.13 -7.31
CA SER A 228 -9.18 -7.05 -6.22
C SER A 228 -9.40 -6.40 -4.85
N LEU A 229 -10.22 -7.03 -4.01
CA LEU A 229 -10.48 -6.59 -2.64
C LEU A 229 -10.39 -7.77 -1.65
N ASN A 230 -9.60 -7.62 -0.58
CA ASN A 230 -9.51 -8.60 0.51
C ASN A 230 -10.05 -8.01 1.82
N LEU A 231 -11.19 -8.55 2.27
CA LEU A 231 -11.88 -8.21 3.52
C LEU A 231 -11.94 -9.39 4.49
N SER A 232 -11.03 -10.36 4.39
CA SER A 232 -11.12 -11.56 5.23
C SER A 232 -10.85 -11.26 6.70
N ARG A 233 -11.55 -11.95 7.61
CA ARG A 233 -11.47 -11.77 9.08
C ARG A 233 -11.89 -10.38 9.58
N ASP A 234 -12.72 -9.67 8.83
CA ASP A 234 -13.18 -8.30 9.17
C ASP A 234 -14.54 -8.25 9.90
N ASN A 235 -15.06 -9.39 10.35
CA ASN A 235 -16.30 -9.49 11.13
C ASN A 235 -17.52 -8.80 10.47
N ILE A 236 -17.59 -8.83 9.14
CA ILE A 236 -18.64 -8.14 8.38
C ILE A 236 -20.04 -8.73 8.60
N GLY A 237 -20.14 -10.00 9.01
CA GLY A 237 -21.40 -10.71 9.21
C GLY A 237 -22.24 -10.88 7.94
N SER A 238 -23.40 -11.53 8.07
CA SER A 238 -24.34 -11.77 6.96
C SER A 238 -24.93 -10.47 6.40
N GLU A 239 -25.25 -9.50 7.26
CA GLU A 239 -25.76 -8.19 6.84
C GLU A 239 -24.73 -7.37 6.04
N GLY A 240 -23.47 -7.37 6.48
CA GLY A 240 -22.39 -6.69 5.76
C GLY A 240 -22.11 -7.37 4.42
N GLY A 241 -22.12 -8.71 4.39
CA GLY A 241 -22.04 -9.48 3.15
C GLY A 241 -23.16 -9.14 2.16
N LYS A 242 -24.40 -8.99 2.65
CA LYS A 242 -25.55 -8.55 1.84
C LYS A 242 -25.38 -7.12 1.30
N ALA A 243 -24.85 -6.20 2.10
CA ALA A 243 -24.58 -4.84 1.64
C ALA A 243 -23.55 -4.82 0.50
N LEU A 244 -22.44 -5.55 0.65
CA LEU A 244 -21.42 -5.69 -0.40
C LEU A 244 -22.01 -6.35 -1.67
N ALA A 245 -22.86 -7.36 -1.51
CA ALA A 245 -23.58 -7.98 -2.62
C ALA A 245 -24.47 -7.00 -3.37
N ASN A 246 -25.24 -6.18 -2.65
CA ASN A 246 -26.11 -5.18 -3.27
C ASN A 246 -25.33 -4.08 -4.00
N ALA A 247 -24.14 -3.70 -3.51
CA ALA A 247 -23.31 -2.73 -4.21
C ALA A 247 -22.74 -3.25 -5.53
N LEU A 248 -22.37 -4.53 -5.55
CA LEU A 248 -21.82 -5.20 -6.73
C LEU A 248 -22.93 -5.64 -7.73
N TYR A 249 -24.21 -5.67 -7.31
CA TYR A 249 -25.37 -5.99 -8.14
C TYR A 249 -26.31 -4.79 -8.28
N LEU A 250 -26.30 -4.12 -9.44
CA LEU A 250 -27.33 -3.12 -9.73
C LEU A 250 -28.71 -3.79 -9.81
N SER A 251 -29.60 -3.36 -8.89
CA SER A 251 -31.05 -3.59 -8.81
C SER A 251 -31.53 -5.02 -8.48
N VAL A 252 -32.20 -5.18 -7.32
CA VAL A 252 -33.56 -5.71 -7.16
C VAL A 252 -33.90 -5.68 -5.66
N ASN A 253 -35.08 -5.11 -5.38
CA ASN A 253 -35.66 -5.01 -4.05
C ASN A 253 -35.92 -6.40 -3.43
N ASP A 254 -35.82 -6.41 -2.10
CA ASP A 254 -36.47 -7.35 -1.17
C ASP A 254 -35.80 -8.70 -0.92
N ILE A 255 -34.84 -8.79 0.02
CA ILE A 255 -34.16 -10.07 0.28
C ILE A 255 -33.77 -10.26 1.76
N GLY A 256 -34.54 -11.06 2.50
CA GLY A 256 -34.10 -11.74 3.73
C GLY A 256 -33.22 -12.96 3.44
N ILE A 257 -32.50 -13.45 4.46
CA ILE A 257 -31.71 -14.70 4.63
C ILE A 257 -30.67 -15.09 3.53
N GLU A 258 -30.67 -14.50 2.34
CA GLU A 258 -29.93 -15.03 1.18
C GLU A 258 -28.67 -14.22 0.78
N GLY A 259 -27.92 -13.67 1.75
CA GLY A 259 -26.79 -12.76 1.51
C GLY A 259 -25.65 -13.38 0.67
N GLY A 260 -25.31 -14.65 0.92
CA GLY A 260 -24.27 -15.37 0.16
C GLY A 260 -24.64 -15.64 -1.30
N LYS A 261 -25.89 -16.06 -1.58
CA LYS A 261 -26.36 -16.31 -2.95
C LYS A 261 -26.44 -15.03 -3.79
N MET A 262 -26.70 -13.90 -3.13
CA MET A 262 -26.70 -12.60 -3.78
C MET A 262 -25.32 -12.14 -4.23
N LEU A 263 -24.29 -12.32 -3.40
CA LEU A 263 -22.92 -11.89 -3.72
C LEU A 263 -22.39 -12.55 -5.00
N VAL A 264 -22.77 -13.81 -5.19
CA VAL A 264 -22.46 -14.56 -6.41
C VAL A 264 -23.13 -13.95 -7.65
N LYS A 265 -24.42 -13.59 -7.56
CA LYS A 265 -25.12 -12.91 -8.66
C LYS A 265 -24.54 -11.52 -8.92
N ALA A 266 -24.12 -10.83 -7.86
CA ALA A 266 -23.46 -9.53 -7.87
C ALA A 266 -22.16 -9.53 -8.67
N LEU A 267 -21.23 -10.40 -8.27
CA LEU A 267 -19.95 -10.59 -8.97
C LEU A 267 -20.16 -11.06 -10.42
N CYS A 268 -21.29 -11.70 -10.76
CA CYS A 268 -21.61 -12.09 -12.13
C CYS A 268 -22.03 -10.93 -13.05
N LYS A 269 -22.39 -9.76 -12.49
CA LYS A 269 -22.83 -8.55 -13.21
C LYS A 269 -21.87 -7.39 -13.08
N ASN A 270 -21.08 -7.34 -12.00
CA ASN A 270 -19.99 -6.39 -11.86
C ASN A 270 -18.96 -6.60 -12.99
N THR A 271 -18.49 -5.52 -13.59
CA THR A 271 -17.57 -5.56 -14.75
C THR A 271 -16.11 -5.27 -14.39
N THR A 272 -15.82 -4.90 -13.15
CA THR A 272 -14.53 -4.35 -12.73
C THR A 272 -13.84 -5.21 -11.66
N LEU A 273 -14.56 -5.60 -10.60
CA LEU A 273 -14.11 -6.47 -9.53
C LEU A 273 -14.07 -7.93 -9.98
N ILE A 274 -12.86 -8.49 -10.09
CA ILE A 274 -12.60 -9.85 -10.55
C ILE A 274 -12.32 -10.78 -9.37
N SER A 275 -11.77 -10.26 -8.27
CA SER A 275 -11.41 -11.03 -7.08
C SER A 275 -11.93 -10.38 -5.81
N LEU A 276 -12.60 -11.17 -4.96
CA LEU A 276 -13.12 -10.74 -3.66
C LEU A 276 -12.89 -11.85 -2.62
N ASN A 277 -12.06 -11.59 -1.61
CA ASN A 277 -11.84 -12.53 -0.50
C ASN A 277 -12.65 -12.10 0.73
N LEU A 278 -13.64 -12.93 1.10
CA LEU A 278 -14.49 -12.77 2.29
C LEU A 278 -14.30 -13.91 3.31
N SER A 279 -13.17 -14.63 3.29
CA SER A 279 -12.96 -15.74 4.22
C SER A 279 -13.04 -15.27 5.69
N CYS A 280 -13.49 -16.18 6.57
CA CYS A 280 -13.50 -15.96 8.03
C CYS A 280 -14.32 -14.74 8.50
N ASN A 281 -15.45 -14.46 7.84
CA ASN A 281 -16.30 -13.29 8.11
C ASN A 281 -17.65 -13.58 8.80
N GLY A 282 -17.78 -14.74 9.44
CA GLY A 282 -19.05 -15.16 10.05
C GLY A 282 -20.15 -15.54 9.05
N ILE A 283 -19.80 -15.68 7.76
CA ILE A 283 -20.68 -16.23 6.72
C ILE A 283 -20.83 -17.74 6.97
N SER A 284 -22.05 -18.28 6.92
CA SER A 284 -22.33 -19.68 7.22
C SER A 284 -21.64 -20.65 6.24
N PHE A 285 -21.46 -21.90 6.65
CA PHE A 285 -20.81 -22.93 5.83
C PHE A 285 -21.56 -23.18 4.51
N ASP A 286 -22.90 -23.22 4.55
CA ASP A 286 -23.74 -23.45 3.38
C ASP A 286 -23.65 -22.28 2.38
N GLU A 287 -23.64 -21.05 2.87
CA GLU A 287 -23.43 -19.85 2.04
C GLU A 287 -22.06 -19.85 1.36
N ARG A 288 -20.99 -20.25 2.07
CA ARG A 288 -19.63 -20.34 1.48
C ARG A 288 -19.53 -21.43 0.41
N LYS A 289 -20.11 -22.60 0.66
CA LYS A 289 -20.10 -23.74 -0.27
C LYS A 289 -20.80 -23.40 -1.59
N GLU A 290 -21.89 -22.64 -1.52
CA GLU A 290 -22.60 -22.13 -2.69
C GLU A 290 -21.76 -21.07 -3.46
N LEU A 291 -21.07 -20.21 -2.72
CA LEU A 291 -20.17 -19.17 -3.24
C LEU A 291 -19.02 -19.78 -4.07
N THR A 292 -18.32 -20.76 -3.50
CA THR A 292 -17.18 -21.43 -4.15
C THR A 292 -17.61 -22.19 -5.39
N LYS A 293 -18.75 -22.90 -5.35
CA LYS A 293 -19.28 -23.63 -6.51
C LYS A 293 -19.58 -22.72 -7.70
N THR A 294 -20.06 -21.51 -7.45
CA THR A 294 -20.49 -20.62 -8.52
C THR A 294 -19.36 -19.78 -9.10
N LEU A 295 -18.38 -19.37 -8.28
CA LEU A 295 -17.15 -18.73 -8.74
C LEU A 295 -16.32 -19.68 -9.64
N HIS A 296 -16.20 -20.95 -9.24
CA HIS A 296 -15.41 -21.94 -9.97
C HIS A 296 -15.99 -22.27 -11.36
N LYS A 297 -17.31 -22.12 -11.55
CA LYS A 297 -18.00 -22.31 -12.85
C LYS A 297 -17.71 -21.20 -13.88
N LYS A 298 -17.20 -20.04 -13.48
CA LYS A 298 -17.01 -18.88 -14.36
C LYS A 298 -15.56 -18.46 -14.54
N ASN A 299 -14.67 -18.77 -13.59
CA ASN A 299 -13.24 -18.49 -13.69
C ASN A 299 -12.45 -19.60 -13.00
N PRO A 300 -11.78 -20.51 -13.74
CA PRO A 300 -11.06 -21.65 -13.16
C PRO A 300 -9.92 -21.27 -12.21
N LEU A 301 -9.54 -19.98 -12.18
CA LEU A 301 -8.37 -19.43 -11.49
C LEU A 301 -8.69 -18.74 -10.15
N ILE A 302 -9.95 -18.67 -9.72
CA ILE A 302 -10.33 -18.07 -8.43
C ILE A 302 -10.53 -19.20 -7.41
N CYS A 303 -9.57 -19.34 -6.49
CA CYS A 303 -9.65 -20.15 -5.27
C CYS A 303 -9.69 -19.25 -4.04
#